data_AF-A0A1W9S301-F1
#
_entry.id   AF-A0A1W9S301-F1
#
_cell.length_a   1.000
_cell.length_b   1.000
_cell.length_c   1.000
_cell.angle_alpha   90.00
_cell.angle_beta   90.00
_cell.angle_gamma   90.00
#
_symmetry.space_group_name_H-M   'P 1'
#
loop_
_entity.id
_entity.type
_entity.pdbx_description
1 polymer ?
#
loop_
_entity_poly.entity_id
_entity_poly.type
_entity_poly.pdbx_seq_one_letter_code
_entity_poly.pdbx_strand_id
1 'polypeptide(L)'
;MSKCDRYEEMIARFDDLNDEERREFKMHISECKSCRVLLKAMEKFEGVAVSHLINSPKEGFTGRVMTSIYLSEARGIFSFGLSYVLGLALAGVMVLFGIIVLLRPEIFANSLVWLNNLINYTISVNIEKYLSVLVRFTNVIITNISNNILLINYAIACASLITGFIYIYRVVFSPDYMYSDV
;
A
#
# COMPACT_ATOMS: atom_id res chain seq x y z
N MET A 1 -63.41 26.56 1.15
CA MET A 1 -62.37 26.37 2.19
C MET A 1 -61.97 27.72 2.70
N SER A 2 -62.02 27.91 4.02
CA SER A 2 -61.53 29.14 4.63
C SER A 2 -60.03 29.22 4.36
N LYS A 3 -59.46 30.43 4.25
CA LYS A 3 -58.01 30.58 4.06
C LYS A 3 -57.21 29.87 5.17
N CYS A 4 -57.79 29.69 6.37
CA CYS A 4 -57.14 29.05 7.50
C CYS A 4 -57.01 27.53 7.35
N ASP A 5 -57.93 26.84 6.67
CA ASP A 5 -57.94 25.37 6.54
C ASP A 5 -56.62 24.87 5.90
N ARG A 6 -56.12 25.60 4.90
CA ARG A 6 -54.84 25.31 4.24
C ARG A 6 -53.65 25.47 5.18
N TYR A 7 -53.68 26.45 6.07
CA TYR A 7 -52.58 26.69 7.02
C TYR A 7 -52.62 25.71 8.20
N GLU A 8 -53.80 25.24 8.61
CA GLU A 8 -53.91 24.16 9.60
C GLU A 8 -53.25 22.87 9.10
N GLU A 9 -53.45 22.53 7.84
CA GLU A 9 -52.76 21.40 7.19
C GLU A 9 -51.24 21.62 7.14
N MET A 10 -50.77 22.85 6.87
CA MET A 10 -49.34 23.20 6.91
C MET A 10 -48.74 23.09 8.33
N ILE A 11 -49.50 23.38 9.40
CA ILE A 11 -49.03 23.19 10.78
C ILE A 11 -48.78 21.70 11.05
N ALA A 12 -49.66 20.81 10.56
CA ALA A 12 -49.54 19.37 10.79
C ALA A 12 -48.31 18.73 10.10
N ARG A 13 -47.80 19.35 9.04
CA ARG A 13 -46.65 18.88 8.25
C ARG A 13 -45.45 19.85 8.27
N PHE A 14 -45.31 20.63 9.35
CA PHE A 14 -44.36 21.74 9.43
C PHE A 14 -42.91 21.37 9.04
N ASP A 15 -42.48 20.15 9.37
CA ASP A 15 -41.14 19.64 9.05
C ASP A 15 -40.91 19.35 7.55
N ASP A 16 -42.00 19.11 6.79
CA ASP A 16 -41.98 18.74 5.38
C ASP A 16 -42.28 19.92 4.43
N LEU A 17 -42.37 21.15 4.97
CA LEU A 17 -42.62 22.35 4.17
C LEU A 17 -41.38 22.77 3.37
N ASN A 18 -41.58 23.06 2.09
CA ASN A 18 -40.55 23.67 1.25
C ASN A 18 -40.32 25.16 1.63
N ASP A 19 -39.24 25.76 1.13
CA ASP A 19 -38.83 27.12 1.52
C ASP A 19 -39.89 28.20 1.22
N GLU A 20 -40.65 28.05 0.13
CA GLU A 20 -41.69 29.00 -0.27
C GLU A 20 -42.93 28.86 0.62
N GLU A 21 -43.38 27.63 0.88
CA GLU A 21 -44.47 27.33 1.81
C GLU A 21 -44.13 27.82 3.23
N ARG A 22 -42.88 27.64 3.66
CA ARG A 22 -42.40 28.11 4.97
C ARG A 22 -42.45 29.64 5.08
N ARG A 23 -42.18 30.36 3.99
CA ARG A 23 -42.27 31.82 3.94
C ARG A 23 -43.73 32.29 3.99
N GLU A 24 -44.61 31.69 3.19
CA GLU A 24 -46.04 31.98 3.17
C GLU A 24 -46.69 31.71 4.53
N PHE A 25 -46.34 30.58 5.15
CA PHE A 25 -46.78 30.16 6.48
C PHE A 25 -46.38 31.16 7.59
N LYS A 26 -45.11 31.59 7.60
CA LYS A 26 -44.62 32.59 8.57
C LYS A 26 -45.35 33.92 8.46
N MET A 27 -45.64 34.35 7.23
CA MET A 27 -46.42 35.56 6.98
C MET A 27 -47.83 35.42 7.55
N HIS A 28 -48.51 34.31 7.25
CA HIS A 28 -49.88 34.08 7.73
C HIS A 28 -49.97 34.02 9.26
N ILE A 29 -49.06 33.32 9.94
CA ILE A 29 -49.08 33.24 11.42
C ILE A 29 -48.87 34.59 12.10
N SER A 30 -48.11 35.49 11.46
CA SER A 30 -47.86 36.83 11.99
C SER A 30 -49.13 37.70 12.02
N GLU A 31 -50.12 37.37 11.18
CA GLU A 31 -51.39 38.12 11.05
C GLU A 31 -52.57 37.37 11.67
N CYS A 32 -52.59 36.03 11.58
CA CYS A 32 -53.72 35.20 11.99
C CYS A 32 -53.61 34.72 13.44
N LYS A 33 -54.51 35.19 14.31
CA LYS A 33 -54.53 34.83 15.74
C LYS A 33 -54.90 33.36 15.99
N SER A 34 -55.82 32.79 15.21
CA SER A 34 -56.27 31.39 15.39
C SER A 34 -55.15 30.40 15.07
N CYS A 35 -54.52 30.52 13.89
CA CYS A 35 -53.40 29.66 13.49
C CYS A 35 -52.20 29.76 14.44
N ARG A 36 -51.94 30.95 15.01
CA ARG A 36 -50.89 31.14 16.03
C ARG A 36 -51.19 30.40 17.33
N VAL A 37 -52.45 30.39 17.77
CA VAL A 37 -52.86 29.65 18.98
C VAL A 37 -52.76 28.15 18.73
N LEU A 38 -53.16 27.68 17.54
CA LEU A 38 -53.07 26.28 17.15
C LEU A 38 -51.61 25.79 17.10
N LEU A 39 -50.72 26.55 16.47
CA LEU A 39 -49.28 26.23 16.44
C LEU A 39 -48.70 26.10 17.86
N LYS A 40 -48.99 27.06 18.75
CA LYS A 40 -48.53 27.01 20.14
C LYS A 40 -49.10 25.82 20.92
N ALA A 41 -50.33 25.41 20.61
CA ALA A 41 -50.92 24.23 21.22
C ALA A 41 -50.18 22.96 20.76
N MET A 42 -49.86 22.85 19.47
CA MET A 42 -49.10 21.73 18.92
C MET A 42 -47.66 21.66 19.46
N GLU A 43 -46.93 22.78 19.49
CA GLU A 43 -45.59 22.84 20.11
C GLU A 43 -45.62 22.39 21.57
N LYS A 44 -46.67 22.74 22.32
CA LYS A 44 -46.85 22.29 23.71
C LYS A 44 -47.14 20.80 23.80
N PHE A 45 -47.95 20.24 22.90
CA PHE A 45 -48.21 18.80 22.82
C PHE A 45 -46.95 18.02 22.46
N GLU A 46 -46.15 18.51 21.50
CA GLU A 46 -44.89 17.90 21.11
C GLU A 46 -43.88 17.92 22.26
N GLY A 47 -43.73 19.05 22.96
CA GLY A 47 -42.87 19.14 24.14
C GLY A 47 -43.26 18.14 25.25
N VAL A 48 -44.56 17.94 25.46
CA VAL A 48 -45.07 16.94 26.42
C VAL A 48 -44.86 15.51 25.90
N ALA A 49 -45.15 15.23 24.64
CA ALA A 49 -44.94 13.92 24.02
C ALA A 49 -43.46 13.50 24.03
N VAL A 50 -42.56 14.41 23.67
CA VAL A 50 -41.11 14.21 23.72
C VAL A 50 -40.66 14.00 25.16
N SER A 51 -41.19 14.75 26.14
CA SER A 51 -40.85 14.56 27.55
C SER A 51 -41.21 13.17 28.11
N HIS A 52 -42.24 12.52 27.55
CA HIS A 52 -42.63 11.15 27.91
C HIS A 52 -41.84 10.06 27.16
N LEU A 53 -41.16 10.39 26.05
CA LEU A 53 -40.35 9.48 25.24
C LEU A 53 -38.85 9.54 25.54
N ILE A 54 -38.39 10.45 26.39
CA ILE A 54 -36.98 10.51 26.79
C ILE A 54 -36.71 9.35 27.75
N ASN A 55 -36.21 8.25 27.21
CA ASN A 55 -35.48 7.26 27.99
C ASN A 55 -34.28 7.96 28.62
N SER A 56 -34.21 7.98 29.95
CA SER A 56 -33.08 8.52 30.68
C SER A 56 -31.78 7.95 30.11
N PRO A 57 -30.80 8.79 29.76
CA PRO A 57 -29.55 8.30 29.20
C PRO A 57 -28.89 7.35 30.21
N LYS A 58 -28.35 6.23 29.71
CA LYS A 58 -27.64 5.26 30.55
C LYS A 58 -26.53 5.96 31.34
N GLU A 59 -26.29 5.51 32.56
CA GLU A 59 -25.21 6.04 33.41
C GLU A 59 -23.89 6.15 32.63
N GLY A 60 -23.18 7.26 32.85
CA GLY A 60 -21.92 7.58 32.17
C GLY A 60 -22.04 8.07 30.72
N PHE A 61 -23.24 8.21 30.14
CA PHE A 61 -23.41 8.80 28.81
C PHE A 61 -22.83 10.22 28.72
N THR A 62 -23.22 11.10 29.64
CA THR A 62 -22.72 12.48 29.69
C THR A 62 -21.22 12.55 29.85
N GLY A 63 -20.63 11.68 30.68
CA GLY A 63 -19.18 11.58 30.87
C GLY A 63 -18.47 11.15 29.58
N ARG A 64 -18.99 10.15 28.86
CA ARG A 64 -18.43 9.69 27.59
C ARG A 64 -18.51 10.77 26.50
N VAL A 65 -19.64 11.45 26.40
CA VAL A 65 -19.84 12.53 25.41
C VAL A 65 -18.90 13.69 25.70
N MET A 66 -18.84 14.18 26.95
CA MET A 66 -17.92 15.24 27.32
C MET A 66 -16.47 14.87 27.07
N THR A 67 -16.06 13.65 27.44
CA THR A 67 -14.69 13.17 27.17
C THR A 67 -14.36 13.15 25.68
N SER A 68 -15.31 12.74 24.84
CA SER A 68 -15.12 12.71 23.38
C SER A 68 -14.94 14.11 22.76
N ILE A 69 -15.65 15.11 23.29
CA ILE A 69 -15.56 16.51 22.86
C ILE A 69 -14.22 17.10 23.28
N TYR A 70 -13.79 16.90 24.54
CA TYR A 70 -12.50 17.39 25.02
C TYR A 70 -11.30 16.77 24.28
N LEU A 71 -11.37 15.47 23.97
CA LEU A 71 -10.30 14.77 23.25
C LEU A 71 -10.18 15.19 21.77
N SER A 72 -11.29 15.55 21.12
CA SER A 72 -11.27 16.00 19.72
C SER A 72 -10.60 17.37 19.59
N GLU A 73 -10.89 18.28 20.51
CA GLU A 73 -10.33 19.64 20.53
C GLU A 73 -8.84 19.62 20.90
N ALA A 74 -8.44 18.78 21.88
CA ALA A 74 -7.04 18.63 22.29
C ALA A 74 -6.15 18.03 21.19
N ARG A 75 -6.64 17.06 20.40
CA ARG A 75 -5.86 16.45 19.31
C ARG A 75 -5.55 17.43 18.17
N GLY A 76 -6.50 18.30 17.84
CA GLY A 76 -6.31 19.29 16.77
C GLY A 76 -5.19 20.27 17.09
N ILE A 77 -5.20 20.81 18.30
CA ILE A 77 -4.23 21.83 18.76
C ILE A 77 -2.84 21.21 18.94
N PHE A 78 -2.75 19.99 19.51
CA PHE A 78 -1.46 19.35 19.78
C PHE A 78 -0.75 18.88 18.49
N SER A 79 -1.50 18.37 17.49
CA SER A 79 -0.86 17.92 16.24
C SER A 79 -0.36 19.08 15.37
N PHE A 80 -1.08 20.21 15.37
CA PHE A 80 -0.68 21.41 14.62
C PHE A 80 0.53 22.10 15.28
N GLY A 81 0.53 22.21 16.62
CA GLY A 81 1.68 22.77 17.35
C GLY A 81 2.94 21.92 17.21
N LEU A 82 2.83 20.59 17.32
CA LEU A 82 3.97 19.69 17.21
C LEU A 82 4.58 19.70 15.81
N SER A 83 3.75 19.64 14.76
CA SER A 83 4.22 19.68 13.37
C SER A 83 4.89 21.01 13.03
N TYR A 84 4.37 22.13 13.52
CA TYR A 84 4.97 23.45 13.34
C TYR A 84 6.33 23.56 14.03
N VAL A 85 6.43 23.10 15.28
CA VAL A 85 7.70 23.09 16.04
C VAL A 85 8.73 22.17 15.38
N LEU A 86 8.34 20.97 14.94
CA LEU A 86 9.24 20.09 14.19
C LEU A 86 9.71 20.72 12.87
N GLY A 87 8.80 21.38 12.15
CA GLY A 87 9.11 22.08 10.91
C GLY A 87 10.15 23.19 11.11
N LEU A 88 9.96 24.01 12.15
CA LEU A 88 10.93 25.06 12.52
C LEU A 88 12.28 24.47 12.96
N ALA A 89 12.27 23.39 13.75
CA ALA A 89 13.50 22.73 14.16
C ALA A 89 14.28 22.18 12.95
N LEU A 90 13.60 21.52 12.00
CA LEU A 90 14.19 21.05 10.75
C LEU A 90 14.76 22.18 9.90
N ALA A 91 14.01 23.28 9.76
CA ALA A 91 14.50 24.47 9.04
C ALA A 91 15.76 25.05 9.70
N GLY A 92 15.78 25.13 11.03
CA GLY A 92 16.96 25.59 11.78
C GLY A 92 18.19 24.70 11.58
N VAL A 93 18.00 23.38 11.61
CA VAL A 93 19.09 22.41 11.33
C VAL A 93 19.63 22.58 9.90
N MET A 94 18.75 22.79 8.92
CA MET A 94 19.16 23.00 7.52
C MET A 94 19.96 24.29 7.34
N VAL A 95 19.57 25.37 8.03
CA VAL A 95 20.32 26.64 8.01
C VAL A 95 21.69 26.46 8.65
N LEU A 96 21.78 25.82 9.82
CA LEU A 96 23.05 25.52 10.48
C LEU A 96 23.94 24.64 9.60
N PHE A 97 23.38 23.62 8.94
CA PHE A 97 24.09 22.79 7.99
C PHE A 97 24.65 23.61 6.82
N GLY A 98 23.84 24.50 6.24
CA GLY A 98 24.28 25.40 5.16
C GLY A 98 25.42 26.33 5.59
N ILE A 99 25.37 26.87 6.81
CA ILE A 99 26.45 27.70 7.38
C ILE A 99 27.73 26.88 7.54
N ILE A 100 27.64 25.65 8.05
CA ILE A 100 28.80 24.77 8.22
C ILE A 100 29.43 24.44 6.86
N VAL A 101 28.62 24.14 5.84
CA VAL A 101 29.11 23.86 4.47
C VAL A 101 29.82 25.08 3.88
N LEU A 102 29.30 26.29 4.10
CA LEU A 102 29.92 27.54 3.62
C LEU A 102 31.23 27.86 4.35
N LEU A 103 31.29 27.66 5.66
CA LEU A 103 32.47 27.96 6.48
C LEU A 103 33.58 26.89 6.36
N ARG A 104 33.20 25.63 6.09
CA ARG A 104 34.11 24.49 6.05
C ARG A 104 33.77 23.57 4.86
N PRO A 105 33.97 24.02 3.62
CA PRO A 105 33.64 23.24 2.42
C PRO A 105 34.46 21.93 2.35
N GLU A 106 35.67 21.92 2.92
CA GLU A 106 36.55 20.75 2.96
C GLU A 106 35.93 19.56 3.71
N ILE A 107 35.20 19.82 4.81
CA ILE A 107 34.56 18.75 5.59
C ILE A 107 33.44 18.10 4.77
N PHE A 108 32.66 18.91 4.04
CA PHE A 108 31.60 18.43 3.16
C PHE A 108 32.18 17.65 1.97
N ALA A 109 33.23 18.18 1.32
CA ALA A 109 33.90 17.49 0.22
C ALA A 109 34.50 16.14 0.65
N ASN A 110 35.17 16.09 1.81
CA ASN A 110 35.72 14.86 2.37
C ASN A 110 34.62 13.84 2.72
N SER A 111 33.47 14.31 3.20
CA SER A 111 32.31 13.46 3.49
C SER A 111 31.72 12.86 2.21
N LEU A 112 31.64 13.63 1.12
CA LEU A 112 31.21 13.14 -0.19
C LEU A 112 32.20 12.13 -0.79
N VAL A 113 33.51 12.38 -0.68
CA VAL A 113 34.55 11.44 -1.13
C VAL A 113 34.47 10.13 -0.35
N TRP A 114 34.28 10.20 0.97
CA TRP A 114 34.08 9.01 1.80
C TRP A 114 32.83 8.22 1.38
N LEU A 115 31.70 8.91 1.15
CA LEU A 115 30.47 8.29 0.65
C LEU A 115 30.66 7.62 -0.72
N ASN A 116 31.33 8.30 -1.64
CA ASN A 116 31.66 7.76 -2.96
C ASN A 116 32.54 6.50 -2.84
N ASN A 117 33.57 6.54 -1.99
CA ASN A 117 34.43 5.39 -1.74
C ASN A 117 33.67 4.21 -1.13
N LEU A 118 32.71 4.47 -0.23
CA LEU A 118 31.89 3.44 0.40
C LEU A 118 30.92 2.78 -0.60
N ILE A 119 30.34 3.59 -1.50
CA ILE A 119 29.51 3.11 -2.61
C ILE A 119 30.36 2.24 -3.56
N ASN A 120 31.53 2.73 -3.97
CA ASN A 120 32.43 2.00 -4.87
C ASN A 120 32.96 0.71 -4.26
N TYR A 121 33.25 0.71 -2.96
CA TYR A 121 33.62 -0.50 -2.22
C TYR A 121 32.47 -1.52 -2.23
N THR A 122 31.24 -1.08 -1.97
CA THR A 122 30.07 -1.97 -1.96
C THR A 122 29.80 -2.54 -3.36
N ILE A 123 29.96 -1.74 -4.40
CA ILE A 123 29.79 -2.16 -5.80
C ILE A 123 30.87 -3.18 -6.19
N SER A 124 32.15 -2.88 -5.91
CA SER A 124 33.26 -3.79 -6.25
C SER A 124 33.13 -5.15 -5.58
N VAL A 125 32.81 -5.18 -4.27
CA VAL A 125 32.57 -6.44 -3.53
C VAL A 125 31.42 -7.25 -4.13
N ASN A 126 30.34 -6.59 -4.56
CA ASN A 126 29.22 -7.28 -5.20
C ASN A 126 29.60 -7.81 -6.59
N ILE A 127 30.35 -7.04 -7.38
CA ILE A 127 30.84 -7.47 -8.71
C ILE A 127 31.76 -8.69 -8.58
N GLU A 128 32.69 -8.71 -7.63
CA GLU A 128 33.58 -9.86 -7.39
C GLU A 128 32.78 -11.13 -7.02
N LYS A 129 31.74 -11.01 -6.19
CA LYS A 129 30.85 -12.12 -5.87
C LYS A 129 30.14 -12.66 -7.12
N TYR A 130 29.56 -11.79 -7.94
CA TYR A 130 28.88 -12.21 -9.17
C TYR A 130 29.83 -12.87 -10.17
N LEU A 131 31.03 -12.31 -10.36
CA LEU A 131 32.08 -12.91 -11.22
C LEU A 131 32.48 -14.29 -10.71
N SER A 132 32.69 -14.46 -9.40
CA SER A 132 33.06 -15.76 -8.83
C SER A 132 31.98 -16.82 -9.04
N VAL A 133 30.70 -16.44 -9.00
CA VAL A 133 29.56 -17.33 -9.26
C VAL A 133 29.54 -17.71 -10.74
N LEU A 134 29.68 -16.75 -11.66
CA LEU A 134 29.72 -17.02 -13.10
C LEU A 134 30.87 -17.95 -13.48
N VAL A 135 32.07 -17.74 -12.92
CA VAL A 135 33.24 -18.60 -13.16
C VAL A 135 32.99 -20.04 -12.67
N ARG A 136 32.31 -20.20 -11.52
CA ARG A 136 31.90 -21.54 -11.04
C ARG A 136 30.91 -22.20 -12.00
N PHE A 137 29.91 -21.45 -12.48
CA PHE A 137 28.95 -21.97 -13.45
C PHE A 137 29.62 -22.38 -14.77
N THR A 138 30.52 -21.56 -15.31
CA THR A 138 31.25 -21.89 -16.54
C THR A 138 32.12 -23.13 -16.36
N ASN A 139 32.80 -23.26 -15.22
CA ASN A 139 33.61 -24.46 -14.93
C ASN A 139 32.75 -25.72 -14.83
N VAL A 140 31.58 -25.65 -14.18
CA VAL A 140 30.65 -26.79 -14.13
C VAL A 140 30.18 -27.19 -15.53
N ILE A 141 29.85 -26.23 -16.40
CA ILE A 141 29.44 -26.49 -17.78
C ILE A 141 30.59 -27.15 -18.57
N ILE A 142 31.80 -26.58 -18.50
CA ILE A 142 32.99 -27.11 -19.19
C ILE A 142 33.28 -28.54 -18.74
N THR A 143 33.22 -28.81 -17.43
CA THR A 143 33.49 -30.14 -16.88
C THR A 143 32.45 -31.17 -17.35
N ASN A 144 31.17 -30.80 -17.38
CA ASN A 144 30.11 -31.65 -17.91
C ASN A 144 30.26 -31.95 -19.40
N ILE A 145 30.62 -30.94 -20.21
CA ILE A 145 30.89 -31.14 -21.64
C ILE A 145 32.09 -32.06 -21.84
N SER A 146 33.18 -31.84 -21.10
CA SER A 146 34.40 -32.66 -21.17
C SER A 146 34.10 -34.13 -20.82
N ASN A 147 33.37 -34.37 -19.74
CA ASN A 147 32.98 -35.72 -19.32
C ASN A 147 32.09 -36.42 -20.36
N ASN A 148 31.15 -35.69 -20.98
CA ASN A 148 30.30 -36.24 -22.03
C ASN A 148 31.09 -36.57 -23.31
N ILE A 149 32.04 -35.72 -23.72
CA ILE A 149 32.93 -36.01 -24.86
C ILE A 149 33.78 -37.25 -24.57
N LEU A 150 34.30 -37.36 -23.35
CA LEU A 150 35.10 -38.49 -22.93
C LEU A 150 34.29 -39.79 -22.97
N LEU A 151 33.04 -39.78 -22.48
CA LEU A 151 32.10 -40.91 -22.57
C LEU A 151 31.81 -41.30 -24.03
N ILE A 152 31.59 -40.33 -24.91
CA ILE A 152 31.37 -40.58 -26.35
C ILE A 152 32.60 -41.25 -26.98
N ASN A 153 33.81 -40.74 -26.69
CA ASN A 153 35.05 -41.33 -27.21
C ASN A 153 35.26 -42.77 -26.72
N TYR A 154 34.96 -43.05 -25.44
CA TYR A 154 34.98 -44.42 -24.92
C TYR A 154 33.97 -45.32 -25.61
N ALA A 155 32.74 -44.84 -25.87
CA ALA A 155 31.73 -45.60 -26.58
C ALA A 155 32.15 -45.94 -28.02
N ILE A 156 32.76 -44.98 -28.73
CA ILE A 156 33.31 -45.18 -30.08
C ILE A 156 34.45 -46.20 -30.06
N ALA A 157 35.38 -46.08 -29.10
CA ALA A 157 36.49 -47.03 -28.94
C ALA A 157 35.96 -48.46 -28.69
N CYS A 158 35.00 -48.63 -27.78
CA CYS A 158 34.37 -49.92 -27.52
C CYS A 158 33.66 -50.49 -28.76
N ALA A 159 32.90 -49.66 -29.50
CA ALA A 159 32.24 -50.08 -30.74
C ALA A 159 33.24 -50.53 -31.81
N SER A 160 34.38 -49.83 -31.94
CA SER A 160 35.44 -50.20 -32.89
C SER A 160 36.10 -51.53 -32.53
N LEU A 161 36.33 -51.80 -31.24
CA LEU A 161 36.88 -53.07 -30.75
C LEU A 161 35.91 -54.23 -30.99
N ILE A 162 34.62 -54.03 -30.71
CA ILE A 162 33.58 -55.04 -30.97
C ILE A 162 33.49 -55.35 -32.46
N THR A 163 33.50 -54.32 -33.31
CA THR A 163 33.43 -54.51 -34.77
C THR A 163 34.66 -55.25 -35.31
N GLY A 164 35.85 -54.89 -34.82
CA GLY A 164 37.10 -55.59 -35.17
C GLY A 164 37.10 -57.05 -34.70
N PHE A 165 36.60 -57.32 -33.50
CA PHE A 165 36.45 -58.68 -32.99
C PHE A 165 35.48 -59.52 -33.82
N ILE A 166 34.32 -58.97 -34.19
CA ILE A 166 33.35 -59.64 -35.07
C ILE A 166 33.96 -59.93 -36.44
N TYR A 167 34.72 -58.99 -37.00
CA TYR A 167 35.41 -59.18 -38.28
C TYR A 167 36.44 -60.32 -38.21
N ILE A 168 37.32 -60.29 -37.20
CA ILE A 168 38.32 -61.35 -36.98
C ILE A 168 37.62 -62.70 -36.77
N TYR A 169 36.57 -62.73 -35.94
CA TYR A 169 35.81 -63.94 -35.69
C TYR A 169 35.18 -64.50 -36.97
N ARG A 170 34.58 -63.66 -37.81
CA ARG A 170 34.04 -64.09 -39.12
C ARG A 170 35.13 -64.63 -40.04
N VAL A 171 36.28 -63.96 -40.14
CA VAL A 171 37.38 -64.38 -41.02
C VAL A 171 38.01 -65.69 -40.55
N VAL A 172 38.17 -65.87 -39.25
CA VAL A 172 38.88 -67.03 -38.68
C VAL A 172 37.96 -68.23 -38.46
N PHE A 173 36.69 -68.01 -38.07
CA PHE A 173 35.79 -69.06 -37.61
C PHE A 173 34.54 -69.28 -38.47
N SER A 174 34.30 -68.50 -39.53
CA SER A 174 33.23 -68.77 -40.52
C SER A 174 33.88 -69.38 -41.78
N PRO A 175 33.92 -70.72 -41.95
CA PRO A 175 34.68 -71.40 -43.01
C PRO A 175 34.00 -71.33 -44.38
N ASP A 176 32.87 -70.64 -44.51
CA ASP A 176 32.01 -70.68 -45.69
C ASP A 176 32.59 -69.98 -46.93
N TYR A 177 33.80 -69.41 -46.84
CA TYR A 177 34.50 -68.78 -47.97
C TYR A 177 35.50 -69.68 -48.69
N MET A 178 35.61 -70.97 -48.32
CA MET A 178 36.57 -71.91 -48.93
C MET A 178 35.97 -72.92 -49.93
N TYR A 179 34.70 -72.79 -50.31
CA TYR A 179 34.10 -73.65 -51.35
C TYR A 179 33.19 -72.86 -52.30
N SER A 180 33.76 -72.09 -53.23
CA SER A 180 33.04 -71.66 -54.43
C SER A 180 33.95 -71.57 -55.66
N ASP A 181 34.81 -72.55 -55.88
CA ASP A 181 35.45 -72.77 -57.18
C ASP A 181 35.83 -74.27 -57.31
N VAL A 182 34.82 -75.13 -57.41
CA VAL A 182 34.85 -76.41 -58.15
C VAL A 182 33.48 -76.63 -58.78
#